data_AF-C4GAT6-F1
#
_entry.id   AF-C4GAT6-F1
#
_cell.length_a   1.000
_cell.length_b   1.000
_cell.length_c   1.000
_cell.angle_alpha   90.00
_cell.angle_beta   90.00
_cell.angle_gamma   90.00
#
_symmetry.space_group_name_H-M   'P 1'
#
loop_
_entity.id
_entity.type
_entity.pdbx_description
1 polymer ?
#
loop_
_entity_poly.entity_id
_entity_poly.type
_entity_poly.pdbx_seq_one_letter_code
_entity_poly.pdbx_strand_id
1 'polypeptide(L)'
;MIGTTKKIVAWLMDQDPCKRFEIKEHRSKRSLSANAYFHVLVGKIADVERVSANHVKNSLIRDCMYYQYDKDKIPTFETKAENLESMLDAEGIHVYPLGESYRDGCAYSKFCFLRGSHTYDTREMSHLIELTVAQAKDSGVETLTPRELKEMMERYDRNWKKHHPAEEE
;
A
#
# COMPACT_ATOMS: atom_id res chain seq x y z
N MET A 1 5.66 -13.72 -29.97
CA MET A 1 6.81 -14.48 -29.43
C MET A 1 7.60 -13.59 -28.48
N ILE A 2 8.07 -14.11 -27.34
CA ILE A 2 9.02 -13.42 -26.45
C ILE A 2 10.35 -14.19 -26.53
N GLY A 3 11.45 -13.50 -26.77
CA GLY A 3 12.75 -14.13 -26.91
C GLY A 3 13.87 -13.12 -27.13
N THR A 4 15.10 -13.61 -27.16
CA THR A 4 16.25 -12.79 -27.54
C THR A 4 16.15 -12.36 -29.00
N THR A 5 16.89 -11.32 -29.38
CA THR A 5 16.93 -10.82 -30.77
C THR A 5 17.18 -11.95 -31.78
N LYS A 6 18.12 -12.85 -31.49
CA LYS A 6 18.43 -14.00 -32.37
C LYS A 6 17.22 -14.94 -32.54
N LYS A 7 16.50 -15.23 -31.46
CA LYS A 7 15.29 -16.08 -31.51
C LYS A 7 14.15 -15.41 -32.26
N ILE A 8 13.98 -14.09 -32.08
CA ILE A 8 12.94 -13.32 -32.77
C ILE A 8 13.22 -13.27 -34.27
N VAL A 9 14.46 -13.00 -34.67
CA VAL A 9 14.87 -12.97 -36.08
C VAL A 9 14.67 -14.32 -36.74
N ALA A 10 15.11 -15.41 -36.11
CA ALA A 10 14.92 -16.76 -36.65
C ALA A 10 13.43 -17.09 -36.85
N TRP A 11 12.59 -16.74 -35.89
CA TRP A 11 11.15 -16.92 -36.01
C TRP A 11 10.52 -16.07 -37.12
N LEU A 12 10.98 -14.83 -37.29
CA LEU A 12 10.46 -13.90 -38.30
C LEU A 12 10.73 -14.41 -39.73
N MET A 13 11.88 -15.07 -39.95
CA MET A 13 12.27 -15.63 -41.25
C MET A 13 11.36 -16.77 -41.73
N ASP A 14 10.71 -17.47 -40.79
CA ASP A 14 9.74 -18.54 -41.08
C ASP A 14 8.31 -18.02 -41.29
N GLN A 15 8.08 -16.70 -41.20
CA GLN A 15 6.75 -16.12 -41.35
C GLN A 15 6.41 -15.75 -42.81
N ASP A 16 5.11 -15.68 -43.09
CA ASP A 16 4.57 -15.25 -44.38
C ASP A 16 4.99 -13.80 -44.71
N PRO A 17 5.67 -13.55 -45.85
CA PRO A 17 6.14 -12.23 -46.25
C PRO A 17 5.02 -11.19 -46.48
N CYS A 18 3.79 -11.62 -46.73
CA CYS A 18 2.66 -10.72 -46.96
C CYS A 18 2.02 -10.23 -45.65
N LYS A 19 2.44 -10.74 -44.49
CA LYS A 19 1.91 -10.34 -43.18
C LYS A 19 2.72 -9.21 -42.55
N ARG A 20 2.04 -8.38 -41.75
CA ARG A 20 2.66 -7.30 -40.99
C ARG A 20 2.82 -7.72 -39.53
N PHE A 21 3.98 -7.43 -38.95
CA PHE A 21 4.31 -7.76 -37.56
C PHE A 21 4.71 -6.50 -36.80
N GLU A 22 4.28 -6.39 -35.55
CA GLU A 22 4.71 -5.34 -34.61
C GLU A 22 5.62 -5.98 -33.54
N ILE A 23 6.79 -5.38 -33.28
CA ILE A 23 7.73 -5.81 -32.24
C ILE A 23 7.75 -4.77 -31.13
N LYS A 24 7.55 -5.23 -29.89
CA LYS A 24 7.67 -4.41 -28.68
C LYS A 24 8.71 -5.03 -27.76
N GLU A 25 9.54 -4.21 -27.13
CA GLU A 25 10.46 -4.65 -26.09
C GLU A 25 9.65 -5.31 -24.97
N HIS A 26 9.92 -6.60 -24.70
CA HIS A 26 9.29 -7.28 -23.59
C HIS A 26 9.91 -6.79 -22.28
N ARG A 27 9.15 -6.00 -21.53
CA ARG A 27 9.47 -5.67 -20.15
C ARG A 27 8.76 -6.68 -19.26
N SER A 28 9.52 -7.34 -18.39
CA SER A 28 8.94 -8.17 -17.34
C SER A 28 7.83 -7.38 -16.65
N LYS A 29 6.70 -8.04 -16.34
CA LYS A 29 5.67 -7.45 -15.49
C LYS A 29 6.40 -6.90 -14.26
N ARG A 30 6.30 -5.59 -14.00
CA ARG A 30 7.04 -4.98 -12.88
C ARG A 30 6.72 -5.81 -11.64
N SER A 31 7.75 -6.29 -10.95
CA SER A 31 7.57 -6.96 -9.67
C SER A 31 6.70 -6.08 -8.80
N LEU A 32 5.73 -6.68 -8.10
CA LEU A 32 4.83 -5.94 -7.24
C LEU A 32 5.66 -5.12 -6.24
N SER A 33 5.43 -3.80 -6.19
CA SER A 33 6.04 -2.96 -5.16
C SER A 33 5.42 -3.30 -3.81
N ALA A 34 6.10 -2.96 -2.71
CA ALA A 34 5.52 -3.16 -1.38
C ALA A 34 4.14 -2.50 -1.24
N ASN A 35 3.98 -1.26 -1.74
CA ASN A 35 2.69 -0.56 -1.73
C ASN A 35 1.62 -1.28 -2.55
N ALA A 36 1.97 -1.80 -3.73
CA ALA A 36 1.02 -2.56 -4.54
C ALA A 36 0.66 -3.89 -3.87
N TYR A 37 1.62 -4.54 -3.19
CA TYR A 37 1.37 -5.78 -2.46
C TYR A 37 0.47 -5.58 -1.24
N PHE A 38 0.70 -4.51 -0.48
CA PHE A 38 -0.18 -4.07 0.59
C PHE A 38 -1.63 -3.95 0.11
N HIS A 39 -1.87 -3.20 -0.97
CA HIS A 39 -3.24 -3.02 -1.50
C HIS A 39 -3.87 -4.31 -2.03
N VAL A 40 -3.07 -5.23 -2.61
CA VAL A 40 -3.56 -6.56 -3.02
C VAL A 40 -4.02 -7.37 -1.82
N LEU A 41 -3.26 -7.39 -0.72
CA LEU A 41 -3.67 -8.10 0.49
C LEU A 41 -4.89 -7.46 1.13
N VAL A 42 -4.94 -6.13 1.23
CA VAL A 42 -6.11 -5.39 1.72
C VAL A 42 -7.38 -5.79 0.97
N GLY A 43 -7.34 -5.85 -0.37
CA GLY A 43 -8.48 -6.26 -1.18
C GLY A 43 -8.92 -7.70 -0.87
N LYS A 44 -7.97 -8.64 -0.80
CA LYS A 44 -8.27 -10.04 -0.46
C LYS A 44 -8.84 -10.21 0.95
N ILE A 45 -8.31 -9.48 1.93
CA ILE A 45 -8.82 -9.50 3.32
C ILE A 45 -10.25 -8.94 3.34
N ALA A 46 -10.48 -7.80 2.67
CA ALA A 46 -11.80 -7.18 2.58
C ALA A 46 -12.85 -8.12 1.95
N ASP A 47 -12.47 -8.86 0.90
CA ASP A 47 -13.35 -9.85 0.27
C ASP A 47 -13.74 -10.99 1.23
N VAL A 48 -12.79 -11.47 2.05
CA VAL A 48 -13.04 -12.53 3.04
C VAL A 48 -13.89 -12.02 4.20
N GLU A 49 -13.55 -10.86 4.74
CA GLU A 49 -14.23 -10.24 5.88
C GLU A 49 -15.58 -9.59 5.50
N ARG A 50 -15.85 -9.42 4.21
CA ARG A 50 -17.05 -8.74 3.65
C ARG A 50 -17.21 -7.30 4.11
N VAL A 51 -16.09 -6.59 4.21
CA VAL A 51 -16.02 -5.16 4.53
C VAL A 51 -15.43 -4.38 3.36
N SER A 52 -15.39 -3.05 3.45
CA SER A 52 -14.77 -2.24 2.41
C SER A 52 -13.23 -2.36 2.45
N ALA A 53 -12.57 -2.25 1.29
CA ALA A 53 -11.11 -2.19 1.24
C ALA A 53 -10.55 -0.97 2.02
N ASN A 54 -11.32 0.13 2.08
CA ASN A 54 -10.95 1.30 2.88
C ASN A 54 -10.98 0.99 4.38
N HIS A 55 -11.97 0.23 4.85
CA HIS A 55 -12.06 -0.19 6.24
C HIS A 55 -10.80 -0.96 6.67
N VAL A 56 -10.44 -2.01 5.93
CA VAL A 56 -9.24 -2.82 6.21
C VAL A 56 -7.97 -1.98 6.12
N LYS A 57 -7.82 -1.19 5.05
CA LYS A 57 -6.67 -0.31 4.87
C LYS A 57 -6.50 0.66 6.04
N ASN A 58 -7.58 1.32 6.45
CA ASN A 58 -7.54 2.32 7.50
C ASN A 58 -7.32 1.67 8.87
N SER A 59 -7.83 0.46 9.10
CA SER A 59 -7.52 -0.31 10.31
C SER A 59 -6.03 -0.63 10.40
N LEU A 60 -5.44 -1.21 9.34
CA LEU A 60 -4.02 -1.54 9.32
C LEU A 60 -3.12 -0.30 9.48
N ILE A 61 -3.49 0.83 8.87
CA ILE A 61 -2.75 2.10 9.05
C ILE A 61 -2.89 2.62 10.49
N ARG A 62 -4.07 2.48 11.12
CA ARG A 62 -4.26 2.83 12.54
C ARG A 62 -3.38 1.99 13.45
N ASP A 63 -3.26 0.69 13.18
CA ASP A 63 -2.44 -0.22 13.98
C ASP A 63 -0.93 0.10 13.89
N CYS A 64 -0.49 0.70 12.78
CA CYS A 64 0.88 1.21 12.65
C CYS A 64 1.17 2.48 13.47
N MET A 65 0.15 3.32 13.73
CA MET A 65 0.25 4.56 14.52
C MET A 65 1.28 5.60 14.03
N TYR A 66 1.58 5.65 12.73
CA TYR A 66 2.48 6.67 12.18
C TYR A 66 1.74 8.00 11.95
N TYR A 67 1.91 8.94 12.88
CA TYR A 67 1.23 10.24 12.84
C TYR A 67 1.73 11.16 11.72
N GLN A 68 0.81 11.98 11.21
CA GLN A 68 1.16 13.13 10.40
C GLN A 68 1.56 14.30 11.32
N TYR A 69 2.65 14.96 10.99
CA TYR A 69 3.13 16.15 11.70
C TYR A 69 2.97 17.39 10.83
N ASP A 70 2.53 18.48 11.44
CA ASP A 70 2.59 19.84 10.91
C ASP A 70 3.33 20.72 11.94
N LYS A 71 4.50 21.25 11.55
CA LYS A 71 5.37 22.06 12.42
C LYS A 71 5.57 21.43 13.81
N ASP A 72 6.01 20.16 13.82
CA ASP A 72 6.29 19.36 15.02
C ASP A 72 5.08 19.06 15.92
N LYS A 73 3.86 19.31 15.44
CA LYS A 73 2.62 18.99 16.15
C LYS A 73 1.79 18.00 15.37
N ILE A 74 1.07 17.14 16.09
CA ILE A 74 0.07 16.25 15.49
C ILE A 74 -1.22 17.06 15.36
N PRO A 75 -1.70 17.34 14.13
CA PRO A 75 -2.95 18.07 13.95
C PRO A 75 -4.12 17.21 14.45
N THR A 76 -5.04 17.85 15.18
CA THR A 76 -6.25 17.22 15.68
C THR A 76 -7.48 17.99 15.23
N PHE A 77 -8.59 17.30 15.04
CA PHE A 77 -9.88 17.90 14.73
C PHE A 77 -11.00 17.17 15.45
N GLU A 78 -12.17 17.81 15.51
CA GLU A 78 -13.39 17.21 16.06
C GLU A 78 -14.49 17.23 15.02
N THR A 79 -15.31 16.18 15.00
CA THR A 79 -16.57 16.13 14.25
C THR A 79 -17.64 15.55 15.16
N LYS A 80 -18.91 15.66 14.78
CA LYS A 80 -19.99 15.01 15.52
C LYS A 80 -19.75 13.51 15.60
N ALA A 81 -20.07 12.91 16.74
CA ALA A 81 -19.82 11.49 16.98
C ALA A 81 -20.56 10.56 15.99
N GLU A 82 -21.71 11.00 15.47
CA GLU A 82 -22.45 10.29 14.41
C GLU A 82 -21.65 10.07 13.12
N ASN A 83 -20.59 10.86 12.90
CA ASN A 83 -19.72 10.74 11.72
C ASN A 83 -18.54 9.80 11.93
N LEU A 84 -18.37 9.19 13.12
CA LEU A 84 -17.20 8.38 13.48
C LEU A 84 -16.89 7.31 12.43
N GLU A 85 -17.84 6.44 12.11
CA GLU A 85 -17.65 5.36 11.13
C GLU A 85 -17.26 5.90 9.75
N SER A 86 -17.92 6.97 9.29
CA SER A 86 -17.58 7.59 8.00
C SER A 86 -16.16 8.17 7.99
N MET A 87 -15.65 8.66 9.12
CA MET A 87 -14.27 9.13 9.24
C MET A 87 -13.28 7.97 9.27
N LEU A 88 -13.62 6.87 9.94
CA LEU A 88 -12.78 5.68 10.01
C LEU A 88 -12.66 4.96 8.66
N ASP A 89 -13.66 5.07 7.79
CA ASP A 89 -13.72 4.45 6.45
C ASP A 89 -13.41 5.42 5.30
N ALA A 90 -13.05 6.67 5.61
CA ALA A 90 -12.80 7.70 4.61
C ALA A 90 -11.70 7.30 3.62
N GLU A 91 -11.91 7.61 2.33
CA GLU A 91 -10.89 7.42 1.30
C GLU A 91 -9.87 8.56 1.35
N GLY A 92 -8.58 8.22 1.27
CA GLY A 92 -7.49 9.18 1.18
C GLY A 92 -7.14 9.92 2.48
N ILE A 93 -7.97 9.79 3.52
CA ILE A 93 -7.73 10.37 4.85
C ILE A 93 -7.62 9.23 5.86
N HIS A 94 -6.58 9.28 6.70
CA HIS A 94 -6.31 8.29 7.74
C HIS A 94 -6.31 8.96 9.11
N VAL A 95 -7.14 8.46 10.03
CA VAL A 95 -7.32 9.07 11.34
C VAL A 95 -7.28 8.04 12.46
N TYR A 96 -6.87 8.49 13.64
CA TYR A 96 -6.95 7.74 14.88
C TYR A 96 -7.86 8.48 15.89
N PRO A 97 -8.85 7.79 16.49
CA PRO A 97 -9.75 8.41 17.47
C PRO A 97 -9.04 8.64 18.81
N LEU A 98 -9.13 9.85 19.34
CA LEU A 98 -8.52 10.27 20.61
C LEU A 98 -9.51 10.27 21.79
N GLY A 99 -10.80 10.11 21.52
CA GLY A 99 -11.87 10.10 22.52
C GLY A 99 -13.05 10.98 22.12
N GLU A 100 -14.01 11.09 23.03
CA GLU A 100 -15.24 11.84 22.82
C GLU A 100 -15.39 13.00 23.81
N SER A 101 -16.12 14.03 23.40
CA SER A 101 -16.53 15.14 24.26
C SER A 101 -18.01 15.45 24.08
N TYR A 102 -18.62 16.06 25.09
CA TYR A 102 -20.03 16.43 25.05
C TYR A 102 -20.17 17.94 25.30
N ARG A 103 -20.80 18.66 24.36
CA ARG A 103 -20.99 20.11 24.42
C ARG A 103 -22.35 20.48 23.84
N ASP A 104 -23.08 21.35 24.51
CA ASP A 104 -24.39 21.88 24.07
C ASP A 104 -25.39 20.79 23.64
N GLY A 105 -25.44 19.67 24.38
CA GLY A 105 -26.34 18.57 24.08
C GLY A 105 -25.90 17.69 22.88
N CYS A 106 -24.69 17.88 22.36
CA CYS A 106 -24.15 17.13 21.22
C CYS A 106 -22.84 16.40 21.60
N ALA A 107 -22.71 15.16 21.13
CA ALA A 107 -21.47 14.38 21.25
C ALA A 107 -20.54 14.63 20.05
N TYR A 108 -19.25 14.76 20.33
CA TYR A 108 -18.19 14.98 19.34
C TYR A 108 -17.08 13.94 19.53
N SER A 109 -16.55 13.43 18.42
CA SER A 109 -15.38 12.56 18.42
C SER A 109 -14.16 13.37 17.97
N LYS A 110 -13.08 13.27 18.73
CA LYS A 110 -11.80 13.90 18.45
C LYS A 110 -10.87 12.92 17.74
N PHE A 111 -10.16 13.41 16.73
CA PHE A 111 -9.25 12.62 15.91
C PHE A 111 -7.89 13.31 15.75
N CYS A 112 -6.87 12.52 15.45
CA CYS A 112 -5.61 12.99 14.86
C CYS A 112 -5.34 12.31 13.51
N PHE A 113 -4.52 12.94 12.68
CA PHE A 113 -4.16 12.42 11.35
C PHE A 113 -2.99 11.44 11.41
N LEU A 114 -3.10 10.38 10.59
CA LEU A 114 -2.06 9.41 10.33
C LEU A 114 -1.51 9.60 8.92
N ARG A 115 -0.22 9.28 8.74
CA ARG A 115 0.43 9.25 7.43
C ARG A 115 -0.10 8.08 6.61
N GLY A 116 -0.33 8.33 5.32
CA GLY A 116 -0.59 7.27 4.35
C GLY A 116 0.66 6.46 4.03
N SER A 117 0.49 5.18 3.72
CA SER A 117 1.57 4.22 3.42
C SER A 117 2.50 4.65 2.28
N HIS A 118 2.00 5.46 1.33
CA HIS A 118 2.82 6.01 0.25
C HIS A 118 3.94 6.94 0.73
N THR A 119 3.89 7.41 1.98
CA THR A 119 4.93 8.25 2.58
C THR A 119 5.94 7.47 3.40
N TYR A 120 5.74 6.17 3.62
CA TYR A 120 6.49 5.40 4.62
C TYR A 120 7.93 5.12 4.19
N ASP A 121 8.86 5.26 5.13
CA ASP A 121 10.22 4.77 4.94
C ASP A 121 10.28 3.23 4.88
N THR A 122 11.46 2.67 4.61
CA THR A 122 11.64 1.22 4.52
C THR A 122 11.19 0.47 5.79
N ARG A 123 11.45 1.04 6.98
CA ARG A 123 11.13 0.40 8.27
C ARG A 123 9.63 0.45 8.54
N GLU A 124 9.03 1.62 8.37
CA GLU A 124 7.59 1.86 8.51
C GLU A 124 6.81 0.97 7.54
N MET A 125 7.28 0.83 6.30
CA MET A 125 6.66 -0.04 5.30
C MET A 125 6.82 -1.52 5.63
N SER A 126 7.97 -1.95 6.19
CA SER A 126 8.15 -3.34 6.65
C SER A 126 7.14 -3.69 7.73
N HIS A 127 6.97 -2.81 8.72
CA HIS A 127 6.02 -3.01 9.80
C HIS A 127 4.57 -3.14 9.29
N LEU A 128 4.16 -2.26 8.37
CA LEU A 128 2.83 -2.36 7.75
C LEU A 128 2.63 -3.69 7.01
N ILE A 129 3.64 -4.14 6.25
CA ILE A 129 3.57 -5.44 5.54
C ILE A 129 3.49 -6.61 6.52
N GLU A 130 4.24 -6.57 7.63
CA GLU A 130 4.19 -7.62 8.65
C GLU A 130 2.80 -7.74 9.28
N LEU A 131 2.18 -6.61 9.67
CA LEU A 131 0.81 -6.59 10.19
C LEU A 131 -0.19 -7.10 9.15
N THR A 132 -0.07 -6.64 7.91
CA THR A 132 -0.97 -7.05 6.81
C THR A 132 -0.84 -8.54 6.51
N VAL A 133 0.38 -9.09 6.53
CA VAL A 133 0.64 -10.53 6.31
C VAL A 133 0.10 -11.36 7.48
N ALA A 134 0.20 -10.87 8.72
CA ALA A 134 -0.39 -11.54 9.87
C ALA A 134 -1.92 -11.63 9.73
N GLN A 135 -2.60 -10.50 9.51
CA GLN A 135 -4.06 -10.48 9.32
C GLN A 135 -4.51 -11.31 8.11
N ALA A 136 -3.76 -11.25 7.00
CA ALA A 136 -4.02 -12.09 5.83
C ALA A 136 -3.99 -13.58 6.19
N LYS A 137 -2.96 -14.03 6.91
CA LYS A 137 -2.85 -15.43 7.35
C LYS A 137 -3.96 -15.84 8.30
N ASP A 138 -4.32 -14.99 9.25
CA ASP A 138 -5.41 -15.23 10.19
C ASP A 138 -6.76 -15.37 9.45
N SER A 139 -6.92 -14.65 8.35
CA SER A 139 -8.09 -14.72 7.45
C SER A 139 -8.02 -15.85 6.41
N GLY A 140 -6.96 -16.67 6.42
CA GLY A 140 -6.76 -17.76 5.45
C GLY A 140 -6.36 -17.29 4.04
N VAL A 141 -5.90 -16.05 3.89
CA VAL A 141 -5.42 -15.48 2.63
C VAL A 141 -3.96 -15.87 2.38
N GLU A 142 -3.68 -16.39 1.19
CA GLU A 142 -2.31 -16.72 0.77
C GLU A 142 -1.43 -15.48 0.61
N THR A 143 -0.25 -15.53 1.21
CA THR A 143 0.77 -14.48 1.18
C THR A 143 2.02 -14.93 0.43
N LEU A 144 2.86 -13.97 0.02
CA LEU A 144 4.19 -14.26 -0.51
C LEU A 144 5.02 -15.04 0.52
N THR A 145 5.97 -15.83 0.02
CA THR A 145 6.93 -16.53 0.87
C THR A 145 7.85 -15.54 1.60
N PRO A 146 8.46 -15.94 2.73
CA PRO A 146 9.42 -15.08 3.45
C PRO A 146 10.57 -14.57 2.55
N ARG A 147 11.01 -15.40 1.60
CA ARG A 147 12.04 -15.02 0.63
C ARG A 147 11.54 -13.93 -0.32
N GLU A 148 10.36 -14.09 -0.89
CA GLU A 148 9.77 -13.10 -1.80
C GLU A 148 9.46 -11.78 -1.10
N LEU A 149 9.00 -11.83 0.15
CA LEU A 149 8.81 -10.65 1.00
C LEU A 149 10.13 -9.90 1.21
N LYS A 150 11.20 -10.62 1.55
CA LYS A 150 12.53 -10.03 1.72
C LYS A 150 13.02 -9.36 0.42
N GLU A 151 12.94 -10.07 -0.71
CA GLU A 151 13.34 -9.53 -2.00
C GLU A 151 12.51 -8.29 -2.41
N MET A 152 11.23 -8.26 -2.04
CA MET A 152 10.35 -7.10 -2.25
C MET A 152 10.77 -5.90 -1.39
N MET A 153 11.04 -6.11 -0.10
CA MET A 153 11.47 -5.05 0.81
C MET A 153 12.86 -4.49 0.46
N GLU A 154 13.78 -5.33 -0.01
CA GLU A 154 15.08 -4.88 -0.52
C GLU A 154 14.93 -4.00 -1.78
N ARG A 155 13.98 -4.30 -2.67
CA ARG A 155 13.66 -3.42 -3.81
C ARG A 155 13.06 -2.11 -3.34
N TYR A 156 12.18 -2.15 -2.35
CA TYR A 156 11.59 -0.95 -1.76
C TYR A 156 12.67 -0.04 -1.18
N ASP A 157 13.60 -0.60 -0.40
CA ASP A 157 14.71 0.12 0.22
C ASP A 157 15.62 0.80 -0.82
N ARG A 158 16.01 0.08 -1.87
CA ARG A 158 16.82 0.65 -2.96
C ARG A 158 16.11 1.82 -3.64
N ASN A 159 14.81 1.70 -3.88
CA ASN A 159 14.02 2.78 -4.47
C ASN A 159 13.89 3.97 -3.51
N TRP A 160 13.65 3.71 -2.22
CA TRP A 160 13.55 4.73 -1.20
C TRP A 160 14.82 5.58 -1.11
N LYS A 161 15.98 4.92 -0.98
CA LYS A 161 17.30 5.56 -0.94
C LYS A 161 17.65 6.34 -2.20
N LYS A 162 17.19 5.89 -3.37
CA LYS A 162 17.37 6.63 -4.63
C LYS A 162 16.64 7.97 -4.63
N HIS A 163 15.50 8.05 -3.95
CA HIS A 163 14.69 9.28 -3.86
C HIS A 163 15.01 10.11 -2.62
N HIS A 164 15.68 9.53 -1.62
CA HIS A 164 16.12 10.18 -0.39
C HIS A 164 17.61 9.85 -0.15
N PRO A 165 18.52 10.41 -0.97
CA PRO A 165 19.95 10.22 -0.74
C PRO A 165 20.33 10.77 0.65
N ALA A 166 21.24 10.11 1.34
CA ALA A 166 21.84 10.68 2.54
C ALA A 166 22.52 11.99 2.16
N GLU A 167 22.32 13.05 2.94
CA GLU A 167 23.17 14.24 2.85
C GLU A 167 24.59 13.78 3.17
N GLU A 168 25.51 13.92 2.23
CA GLU A 168 26.94 13.68 2.46
C GLU A 168 27.41 14.75 3.44
N GLU A 169 27.67 14.35 4.70
CA GLU A 169 28.37 15.17 5.71
C GLU A 169 29.86 15.35 5.35
#